data_AF-A0A844QDD5-F1
#
_entry.id   AF-A0A844QDD5-F1
#
_cell.length_a   1.000
_cell.length_b   1.000
_cell.length_c   1.000
_cell.angle_alpha   90.00
_cell.angle_beta   90.00
_cell.angle_gamma   90.00
#
_symmetry.space_group_name_H-M   'P 1'
#
loop_
_entity.id
_entity.type
_entity.pdbx_description
1 polymer ?
#
loop_
_entity_poly.entity_id
_entity_poly.type
_entity_poly.pdbx_seq_one_letter_code
_entity_poly.pdbx_strand_id
1 'polypeptide(L)'
;MQSFEDREDVEEWLAPLGWDAFWREVAPFGLELPERADCDADIAAGSVDEASALSVLKGMVRLELVQRYGLRPRDVMPWYALH
;
A
#
# COMPACT_ATOMS: atom_id res chain seq x y z
N MET A 1 -1.03 -16.14 -7.53
CA MET A 1 -0.46 -15.53 -6.32
C MET A 1 0.33 -14.34 -6.81
N GLN A 2 0.03 -13.13 -6.33
CA GLN A 2 0.71 -11.92 -6.77
C GLN A 2 2.17 -12.00 -6.30
N SER A 3 3.12 -11.78 -7.20
CA SER A 3 4.55 -11.74 -6.88
C SER A 3 5.02 -10.30 -6.99
N PHE A 4 5.57 -9.76 -5.91
CA PHE A 4 6.26 -8.48 -5.90
C PHE A 4 7.76 -8.76 -5.98
N GLU A 5 8.44 -8.15 -6.94
CA GLU A 5 9.89 -8.25 -7.14
C GLU A 5 10.61 -7.18 -6.30
N ASP A 6 10.03 -5.98 -6.23
CA ASP A 6 10.54 -4.85 -5.46
C ASP A 6 9.43 -4.10 -4.71
N ARG A 7 9.83 -3.11 -3.89
CA ARG A 7 8.85 -2.31 -3.12
C ARG A 7 7.99 -1.41 -4.02
N GLU A 8 8.50 -1.01 -5.17
CA GLU A 8 7.80 -0.16 -6.14
C GLU A 8 6.64 -0.94 -6.79
N ASP A 9 6.78 -2.25 -7.02
CA ASP A 9 5.68 -3.10 -7.48
C ASP A 9 4.47 -3.06 -6.53
N VAL A 10 4.73 -3.00 -5.22
CA VAL A 10 3.67 -2.87 -4.20
C VAL A 10 3.00 -1.51 -4.29
N GLU A 11 3.76 -0.43 -4.51
CA GLU A 11 3.20 0.91 -4.70
C GLU A 11 2.36 1.00 -5.97
N GLU A 12 2.87 0.45 -7.07
CA GLU A 12 2.21 0.42 -8.38
C GLU A 12 0.90 -0.40 -8.32
N TRP A 13 0.90 -1.51 -7.59
CA TRP A 13 -0.31 -2.31 -7.36
C TRP A 13 -1.34 -1.58 -6.48
N LEU A 14 -0.91 -0.89 -5.43
CA LEU A 14 -1.81 -0.18 -4.52
C LEU A 14 -2.34 1.13 -5.13
N ALA A 15 -1.57 1.80 -6.00
CA ALA A 15 -1.89 3.11 -6.55
C ALA A 15 -3.33 3.22 -7.12
N PRO A 16 -3.78 2.34 -8.04
CA PRO A 16 -5.10 2.45 -8.66
C PRO A 16 -6.26 2.02 -7.75
N LEU A 17 -6.00 1.41 -6.59
CA LEU A 17 -7.06 0.86 -5.74
C LEU A 17 -7.85 1.97 -5.06
N GLY A 18 -9.18 1.97 -5.23
CA GLY A 18 -10.11 2.75 -4.40
C GLY A 18 -10.42 2.04 -3.08
N TRP A 19 -11.25 2.66 -2.23
CA TRP A 19 -11.56 2.16 -0.88
C TRP A 19 -12.00 0.70 -0.83
N ASP A 20 -13.04 0.33 -1.57
CA ASP A 20 -13.56 -1.06 -1.57
C ASP A 20 -12.60 -2.06 -2.21
N ALA A 21 -11.92 -1.66 -3.29
CA ALA A 21 -10.97 -2.50 -3.98
C ALA A 21 -9.75 -2.79 -3.09
N PHE A 22 -9.27 -1.78 -2.37
CA PHE A 22 -8.17 -1.90 -1.41
C PHE A 22 -8.44 -3.04 -0.42
N TRP A 23 -9.55 -3.00 0.31
CA TRP A 23 -9.85 -4.02 1.33
C TRP A 23 -9.97 -5.42 0.77
N ARG A 24 -10.51 -5.57 -0.45
CA ARG A 24 -10.64 -6.87 -1.11
C ARG A 24 -9.28 -7.44 -1.52
N GLU A 25 -8.43 -6.61 -2.11
CA GLU A 25 -7.15 -7.02 -2.66
C GLU A 25 -6.11 -7.29 -1.56
N VAL A 26 -6.18 -6.58 -0.42
CA VAL A 26 -5.23 -6.77 0.69
C VAL A 26 -5.62 -7.89 1.67
N ALA A 27 -6.90 -8.27 1.72
CA ALA A 27 -7.40 -9.30 2.64
C ALA A 27 -6.63 -10.65 2.60
N PRO A 28 -6.21 -11.18 1.44
CA PRO A 28 -5.47 -12.45 1.37
C PRO A 28 -4.11 -12.43 2.07
N PHE A 29 -3.54 -11.25 2.31
CA PHE A 29 -2.23 -11.11 2.94
C PHE A 29 -2.30 -11.17 4.47
N GLY A 30 -3.50 -11.06 5.07
CA GLY A 30 -3.67 -11.12 6.52
C GLY A 30 -2.79 -10.12 7.26
N LEU A 31 -2.91 -8.84 6.89
CA LEU A 31 -2.10 -7.73 7.36
C LEU A 31 -2.66 -7.14 8.67
N GLU A 32 -1.78 -6.60 9.51
CA GLU A 32 -2.15 -5.90 10.74
C GLU A 32 -2.52 -4.45 10.45
N LEU A 33 -3.73 -4.24 9.92
CA LEU A 33 -4.30 -2.92 9.63
C LEU A 33 -5.40 -2.54 10.64
N PRO A 34 -5.70 -1.25 10.81
CA PRO A 34 -6.94 -0.81 11.47
C PRO A 34 -8.16 -1.49 10.86
N GLU A 35 -9.21 -1.72 11.64
CA GLU A 35 -10.43 -2.31 11.10
C GLU A 35 -11.10 -1.36 10.10
N ARG A 36 -11.61 -1.92 8.99
CA ARG A 36 -12.37 -1.14 8.00
C ARG A 36 -13.49 -0.32 8.65
N ALA A 37 -14.18 -0.92 9.63
CA ALA A 37 -15.30 -0.27 10.33
C ALA A 37 -14.88 0.99 11.10
N ASP A 38 -13.70 0.97 11.74
CA ASP A 38 -13.17 2.13 12.46
C ASP A 38 -12.84 3.26 11.47
N CYS A 39 -12.19 2.92 10.36
CA CYS A 39 -11.91 3.91 9.32
C CYS A 39 -13.19 4.48 8.68
N ASP A 40 -14.19 3.63 8.40
CA ASP A 40 -15.49 4.06 7.87
C ASP A 40 -16.18 5.01 8.86
N ALA A 41 -16.07 4.76 10.17
CA ALA A 41 -16.61 5.64 11.21
C ALA A 41 -15.90 6.99 11.26
N ASP A 42 -14.57 7.02 11.17
CA ASP A 42 -13.78 8.26 11.16
C ASP A 42 -14.05 9.11 9.90
N ILE A 43 -14.25 8.46 8.75
CA ILE A 43 -14.64 9.13 7.51
C ILE A 43 -16.05 9.70 7.63
N ALA A 44 -17.00 8.92 8.13
CA ALA A 44 -18.38 9.37 8.33
C ALA A 44 -18.48 10.51 9.35
N ALA A 45 -17.62 10.52 10.37
CA ALA A 45 -17.52 11.61 11.34
C ALA A 45 -16.86 12.88 10.76
N GLY A 46 -16.20 12.78 9.60
CA GLY A 46 -15.44 13.87 8.99
C GLY A 46 -14.10 14.15 9.71
N SER A 47 -13.63 13.23 10.56
CA SER A 47 -12.33 13.32 11.22
C SER A 47 -11.17 13.21 10.25
N VAL A 48 -11.37 12.44 9.17
CA VAL A 48 -10.42 12.23 8.07
C VAL A 48 -11.20 12.09 6.76
N ASP A 49 -10.65 12.56 5.65
CA ASP A 49 -11.24 12.28 4.34
C ASP A 49 -10.81 10.90 3.82
N GLU A 50 -11.64 10.29 2.95
CA GLU A 50 -11.40 8.96 2.40
C GLU A 50 -10.04 8.84 1.71
N ALA A 51 -9.61 9.87 0.97
CA ALA A 51 -8.34 9.83 0.24
C ALA A 51 -7.13 9.83 1.19
N SER A 52 -7.18 10.63 2.26
CA SER A 52 -6.17 10.64 3.32
C SER A 52 -6.11 9.30 4.07
N ALA A 53 -7.26 8.76 4.48
CA ALA A 53 -7.33 7.46 5.14
C ALA A 53 -6.76 6.35 4.25
N LEU A 54 -7.14 6.34 2.98
CA LEU A 54 -6.66 5.36 2.00
C LEU A 54 -5.16 5.50 1.73
N SER A 55 -4.65 6.73 1.67
CA SER A 55 -3.21 6.97 1.50
C SER A 55 -2.39 6.39 2.66
N VAL A 56 -2.84 6.59 3.90
CA VAL A 56 -2.20 6.03 5.10
C VAL A 56 -2.24 4.50 5.08
N LEU A 57 -3.41 3.92 4.81
CA LEU A 57 -3.58 2.47 4.74
C LEU A 57 -2.70 1.83 3.66
N LYS A 58 -2.62 2.42 2.46
CA LYS A 58 -1.70 1.97 1.41
C LYS A 58 -0.24 2.04 1.87
N GLY A 59 0.14 3.08 2.60
CA GLY A 59 1.47 3.20 3.21
C GLY A 59 1.76 2.07 4.21
N MET A 60 0.80 1.75 5.08
CA MET A 60 0.91 0.64 6.04
C MET A 60 1.09 -0.71 5.34
N VAL A 61 0.24 -1.00 4.35
CA VAL A 61 0.33 -2.22 3.53
C VAL A 61 1.69 -2.32 2.85
N ARG A 62 2.18 -1.22 2.26
CA ARG A 62 3.51 -1.21 1.64
C ARG A 62 4.58 -1.59 2.65
N LEU A 63 4.60 -0.94 3.81
CA LEU A 63 5.61 -1.19 4.85
C LEU A 63 5.58 -2.63 5.35
N GLU A 64 4.39 -3.20 5.55
CA GLU A 64 4.25 -4.56 6.04
C GLU A 64 4.67 -5.59 4.99
N LEU A 65 4.20 -5.47 3.74
CA LEU A 65 4.57 -6.39 2.65
C LEU A 65 6.06 -6.32 2.33
N VAL A 66 6.66 -5.12 2.31
CA VAL A 66 8.10 -4.93 2.11
C VAL A 66 8.91 -5.63 3.19
N GLN A 67 8.50 -5.49 4.46
CA GLN A 67 9.17 -6.18 5.57
C GLN A 67 8.98 -7.69 5.51
N ARG A 68 7.77 -8.15 5.23
CA ARG A 68 7.41 -9.57 5.23
C ARG A 68 8.09 -10.36 4.12
N TYR A 69 8.21 -9.76 2.94
CA TYR A 69 8.84 -10.39 1.77
C TYR A 69 10.28 -9.96 1.53
N GLY A 70 10.84 -9.06 2.36
CA GLY A 70 12.20 -8.57 2.23
C GLY A 70 12.45 -7.81 0.92
N LEU A 71 11.43 -7.10 0.42
CA LEU A 71 11.49 -6.40 -0.86
C LEU A 71 12.49 -5.25 -0.78
N ARG A 72 13.37 -5.16 -1.78
CA ARG A 72 14.33 -4.05 -1.87
C ARG A 72 13.77 -2.95 -2.77
N PRO A 73 14.26 -1.71 -2.65
CA PRO A 73 14.07 -0.71 -3.69
C PRO A 73 14.52 -1.25 -5.04
N ARG A 74 13.74 -0.98 -6.08
CA ARG A 74 14.11 -1.22 -7.48
C ARG A 74 15.46 -0.57 -7.73
N ASP A 75 16.41 -1.34 -8.24
CA ASP A 75 17.73 -0.81 -8.59
C ASP A 75 17.62 0.05 -9.84
N VAL A 76 17.23 1.31 -9.64
CA VAL A 76 17.29 2.33 -10.68
C VAL A 76 18.74 2.76 -10.75
N MET A 77 19.61 1.94 -11.33
CA MET A 77 20.99 2.33 -11.55
C MET A 77 20.99 3.59 -12.44
N PRO A 78 21.28 4.80 -11.92
CA PRO A 78 21.43 5.98 -12.74
C PRO A 78 22.85 5.90 -13.26
N TRP A 79 22.99 5.32 -14.44
CA TRP A 79 24.24 5.15 -15.15
C TRP A 79 25.09 6.42 -15.02
N TYR A 80 26.37 6.20 -14.74
CA TYR A 80 27.54 6.86 -15.29
C TYR A 80 27.42 7.21 -16.81
N ALA A 81 26.35 7.86 -17.25
CA ALA A 81 26.09 8.34 -18.61
C ALA A 81 26.33 9.85 -18.72
N LEU A 82 27.27 10.37 -17.93
CA LEU A 82 27.95 11.63 -18.20
C LEU A 82 29.37 11.26 -18.64
N HIS A 83 29.48 10.75 -19.86
CA HIS A 83 30.75 10.71 -20.61
C HIS A 83 30.90 12.01 -21.39
#